data_AF-R7JGS4-F1
#
_entry.id   AF-R7JGS4-F1
#
_cell.length_a   1.000
_cell.length_b   1.000
_cell.length_c   1.000
_cell.angle_alpha   90.00
_cell.angle_beta   90.00
_cell.angle_gamma   90.00
#
_symmetry.space_group_name_H-M   'P 1'
#
loop_
_entity.id
_entity.type
_entity.pdbx_description
1 polymer ?
#
loop_
_entity_poly.entity_id
_entity_poly.type
_entity_poly.pdbx_seq_one_letter_code
_entity_poly.pdbx_strand_id
1 'polypeptide(L)'
;MNALQFKKNLLGMQENMMNFALMLTANREDAQDLMQDTTLKVLDNQEKFIDNVNFKGWVLTIMRNIFINNYHKIVRTQTVVDQGVDLYNLDITNESGFDSPEGSYQIQEISKAIENLNKDLKIPFSMYVSGYKYNEIAEKLGLPLGTVKSRIFFARQELQKTLKDYR
;
A
#
# COMPACT_ATOMS: atom_id res chain seq x y z
N MET A 1 -3.26 -23.53 4.76
CA MET A 1 -2.97 -23.21 6.16
C MET A 1 -4.26 -23.43 6.91
N ASN A 2 -4.24 -24.17 8.02
CA ASN A 2 -5.47 -24.39 8.79
C ASN A 2 -5.85 -23.13 9.61
N ALA A 3 -7.09 -23.05 10.07
CA ALA A 3 -7.61 -21.87 10.75
C ALA A 3 -6.85 -21.53 12.05
N LEU A 4 -6.34 -22.54 12.77
CA LEU A 4 -5.58 -22.32 13.99
C LEU A 4 -4.22 -21.68 13.71
N GLN A 5 -3.52 -22.17 12.69
CA GLN A 5 -2.24 -21.64 12.25
C GLN A 5 -2.38 -20.23 11.68
N PHE A 6 -3.46 -19.95 10.94
CA PHE A 6 -3.78 -18.60 10.46
C PHE A 6 -3.91 -17.61 11.63
N LYS A 7 -4.71 -17.95 12.65
CA LYS A 7 -4.90 -17.10 13.83
C LYS A 7 -3.59 -16.90 14.61
N LYS A 8 -2.78 -17.95 14.76
CA LYS A 8 -1.47 -17.86 15.42
C LYS A 8 -0.52 -16.92 14.66
N ASN A 9 -0.48 -17.02 13.33
CA ASN A 9 0.32 -16.13 12.50
C ASN A 9 -0.15 -14.67 12.61
N LEU A 10 -1.47 -14.45 12.60
CA LEU A 10 -2.04 -13.11 12.77
C LEU A 10 -1.76 -12.49 14.15
N LEU A 11 -1.80 -13.30 15.22
CA LEU A 11 -1.41 -12.86 16.56
C LEU A 11 0.08 -12.48 16.60
N GLY A 12 0.94 -13.26 15.95
CA GLY A 12 2.37 -12.93 15.81
C GLY A 12 2.65 -11.68 14.97
N MET A 13 1.65 -11.16 14.25
CA MET A 13 1.78 -9.94 13.45
C MET A 13 1.40 -8.66 14.19
N GLN A 14 0.82 -8.72 15.39
CA GLN A 14 0.27 -7.54 16.08
C GLN A 14 1.30 -6.40 16.25
N GLU A 15 2.54 -6.71 16.66
CA GLU A 15 3.59 -5.68 16.77
C GLU A 15 3.99 -5.07 15.41
N ASN A 16 4.12 -5.90 14.39
CA ASN A 16 4.41 -5.45 13.02
C ASN A 16 3.29 -4.54 12.48
N MET A 17 2.04 -4.92 12.76
CA MET A 17 0.85 -4.17 12.38
C MET A 17 0.80 -2.83 13.12
N MET A 18 1.08 -2.81 14.42
CA MET A 18 1.09 -1.57 15.22
C MET A 18 2.16 -0.59 14.74
N ASN A 19 3.38 -1.06 14.50
CA ASN A 19 4.47 -0.20 14.00
C ASN A 19 4.14 0.39 12.63
N PHE A 20 3.59 -0.44 11.72
CA PHE A 20 3.19 0.05 10.41
C PHE A 20 2.00 1.01 10.48
N ALA A 21 1.03 0.76 11.35
CA ALA A 21 -0.10 1.65 11.56
C ALA A 21 0.33 3.01 12.14
N LEU A 22 1.29 3.03 13.07
CA LEU A 22 1.87 4.27 13.61
C LEU A 22 2.60 5.08 12.53
N MET A 23 3.33 4.41 11.64
CA MET A 23 4.00 5.07 10.50
C MET A 23 3.01 5.73 9.54
N LEU A 24 1.82 5.13 9.36
CA LEU A 24 0.79 5.66 8.47
C LEU A 24 -0.03 6.80 9.11
N THR A 25 -0.36 6.68 10.39
CA THR A 25 -1.34 7.57 11.06
C THR A 25 -0.69 8.69 11.87
N ALA A 26 0.57 8.53 12.29
CA ALA A 26 1.27 9.42 13.22
C ALA A 26 0.56 9.67 14.57
N ASN A 27 -0.48 8.88 14.89
CA ASN A 27 -1.26 8.93 16.13
C ASN A 27 -1.52 7.51 16.64
N ARG A 28 -1.34 7.29 17.94
CA ARG A 28 -1.51 5.98 18.57
C ARG A 28 -2.97 5.49 18.56
N GLU A 29 -3.95 6.37 18.76
CA GLU A 29 -5.37 5.97 18.75
C GLU A 29 -5.79 5.54 17.35
N ASP A 30 -5.52 6.37 16.34
CA ASP A 30 -5.79 6.05 14.94
C ASP A 30 -5.05 4.79 14.47
N ALA A 31 -3.83 4.56 14.96
CA ALA A 31 -3.07 3.34 14.70
C ALA A 31 -3.75 2.09 15.29
N GLN A 32 -4.30 2.18 16.50
CA GLN A 32 -5.02 1.08 17.15
C GLN A 32 -6.30 0.74 16.39
N ASP A 33 -7.06 1.76 15.98
CA ASP A 33 -8.27 1.59 15.19
C ASP A 33 -7.96 0.93 13.84
N LEU A 34 -6.94 1.41 13.13
CA LEU A 34 -6.48 0.83 11.88
C LEU A 34 -6.03 -0.63 12.05
N MET A 35 -5.33 -0.95 13.13
CA MET A 35 -4.91 -2.31 13.46
C MET A 35 -6.12 -3.23 13.71
N GLN A 36 -7.14 -2.73 14.42
CA GLN A 36 -8.36 -3.48 14.72
C GLN A 36 -9.17 -3.76 13.45
N ASP A 37 -9.42 -2.72 12.63
CA ASP A 37 -10.10 -2.86 11.34
C ASP A 37 -9.38 -3.84 10.42
N THR A 38 -8.04 -3.77 10.39
CA THR A 38 -7.22 -4.71 9.62
C THR A 38 -7.41 -6.13 10.11
N THR A 39 -7.36 -6.35 11.42
CA THR A 39 -7.51 -7.69 12.02
C THR A 39 -8.85 -8.30 11.64
N LEU A 40 -9.95 -7.53 11.76
CA LEU A 40 -11.29 -7.96 11.34
C LEU A 40 -11.31 -8.29 9.84
N LYS A 41 -10.77 -7.41 9.00
CA LYS A 41 -10.77 -7.61 7.55
C LYS A 41 -9.96 -8.81 7.09
N VAL A 42 -8.85 -9.09 7.78
CA VAL A 42 -8.01 -10.26 7.51
C VAL A 42 -8.75 -11.54 7.85
N LEU A 43 -9.46 -11.58 8.99
CA LEU A 43 -10.28 -12.72 9.39
C LEU A 43 -11.44 -12.96 8.41
N ASP A 44 -12.15 -11.91 8.01
CA ASP A 44 -13.24 -11.99 7.01
C ASP A 44 -12.77 -12.51 5.66
N ASN A 45 -11.52 -12.26 5.29
CA ASN A 45 -10.94 -12.67 4.01
C ASN A 45 -10.00 -13.88 4.15
N GLN A 46 -10.06 -14.61 5.28
CA GLN A 46 -9.20 -15.77 5.53
C GLN A 46 -9.24 -16.78 4.35
N GLU A 47 -10.41 -17.04 3.80
CA GLU A 47 -10.59 -17.99 2.68
C GLU A 47 -9.95 -17.50 1.36
N LYS A 48 -9.69 -16.20 1.22
CA LYS A 48 -9.03 -15.62 0.04
C LYS A 48 -7.51 -15.67 0.13
N PHE A 49 -6.96 -16.03 1.29
CA PHE A 49 -5.53 -16.21 1.45
C PHE A 49 -5.07 -17.49 0.75
N ILE A 50 -4.06 -17.36 -0.11
CA ILE A 50 -3.44 -18.47 -0.82
C ILE A 50 -2.11 -18.77 -0.14
N ASP A 51 -1.89 -20.02 0.27
CA ASP A 51 -0.73 -20.43 1.10
C ASP A 51 0.66 -20.09 0.53
N ASN A 52 0.76 -19.84 -0.78
CA ASN A 52 2.02 -19.46 -1.45
C ASN A 52 2.27 -17.93 -1.45
N VAL A 53 1.45 -17.14 -0.78
CA VAL A 53 1.61 -15.69 -0.64
C VAL A 53 2.28 -15.36 0.69
N ASN A 54 3.21 -14.42 0.70
CA ASN A 54 3.80 -13.90 1.94
C ASN A 54 2.68 -13.34 2.85
N PHE A 55 2.42 -14.02 3.97
CA PHE A 55 1.35 -13.69 4.90
C PHE A 55 1.49 -12.26 5.45
N LYS A 56 2.72 -11.85 5.80
CA LYS A 56 3.01 -10.49 6.29
C LYS A 56 2.67 -9.45 5.23
N GLY A 57 3.14 -9.65 4.00
CA GLY A 57 2.85 -8.75 2.89
C GLY A 57 1.35 -8.63 2.59
N TRP A 58 0.62 -9.74 2.67
CA TRP A 58 -0.83 -9.76 2.46
C TRP A 58 -1.58 -8.95 3.53
N VAL A 59 -1.28 -9.16 4.81
CA VAL A 59 -1.91 -8.42 5.93
C VAL A 59 -1.59 -6.93 5.85
N LEU A 60 -0.32 -6.55 5.62
CA LEU A 60 0.05 -5.13 5.53
C LEU A 60 -0.54 -4.46 4.28
N THR A 61 -0.74 -5.20 3.18
CA THR A 61 -1.47 -4.70 2.01
C THR A 61 -2.93 -4.40 2.34
N ILE A 62 -3.59 -5.27 3.12
CA ILE A 62 -4.97 -5.01 3.58
C ILE A 62 -5.00 -3.76 4.46
N MET A 63 -4.08 -3.64 5.43
CA MET A 63 -3.97 -2.46 6.30
C MET A 63 -3.82 -1.16 5.51
N ARG A 64 -2.86 -1.14 4.58
CA ARG A 64 -2.61 0.02 3.72
C ARG A 64 -3.86 0.42 2.92
N ASN A 65 -4.58 -0.56 2.38
CA ASN A 65 -5.82 -0.30 1.64
C ASN A 65 -6.91 0.29 2.54
N ILE A 66 -7.04 -0.17 3.79
CA ILE A 66 -7.99 0.40 4.76
C ILE A 66 -7.61 1.85 5.07
N PHE A 67 -6.34 2.11 5.38
CA PHE A 67 -5.83 3.45 5.67
C PHE A 67 -6.12 4.42 4.52
N ILE A 68 -5.77 4.07 3.28
CA ILE A 68 -6.01 4.93 2.10
C ILE A 68 -7.50 5.19 1.90
N ASN A 69 -8.35 4.17 2.06
CA ASN A 69 -9.80 4.34 1.92
C ASN A 69 -10.38 5.26 3.00
N ASN A 70 -9.90 5.15 4.25
CA ASN A 70 -10.31 6.01 5.35
C ASN A 70 -9.83 7.45 5.12
N TYR A 71 -8.58 7.64 4.69
CA TYR A 71 -8.03 8.94 4.32
C TYR A 71 -8.84 9.63 3.21
N HIS A 72 -9.17 8.93 2.13
CA HIS A 72 -10.00 9.49 1.05
C HIS A 72 -11.41 9.86 1.53
N LYS A 73 -11.97 9.11 2.49
CA LYS A 73 -13.27 9.43 3.10
C LYS A 73 -13.19 10.73 3.91
N ILE A 74 -12.11 10.92 4.67
CA ILE A 74 -11.85 12.15 5.44
C ILE A 74 -11.68 13.33 4.48
N VAL A 75 -10.82 13.22 3.46
CA VAL A 75 -10.60 14.28 2.47
C VAL A 75 -11.88 14.65 1.73
N ARG A 76 -12.71 13.69 1.31
CA ARG A 76 -14.02 13.96 0.68
C ARG A 76 -15.01 14.64 1.62
N THR A 77 -14.93 14.36 2.92
CA THR A 77 -15.79 15.00 3.93
C THR A 77 -15.28 16.41 4.25
N GLN A 78 -13.96 16.62 4.23
CA GLN A 78 -13.31 17.91 4.51
C GLN A 78 -13.27 18.86 3.30
N THR A 79 -13.24 18.37 2.06
CA THR A 79 -13.32 19.21 0.84
C THR A 79 -14.68 19.88 0.66
N VAL A 80 -15.68 19.53 1.47
CA VAL A 80 -16.93 20.30 1.61
C VAL A 80 -16.72 21.58 2.46
N VAL A 81 -15.63 21.66 3.23
CA VAL A 81 -15.40 22.70 4.26
C VAL A 81 -14.08 23.47 4.09
N ASP A 82 -13.03 22.93 3.46
CA ASP A 82 -11.78 23.69 3.26
C ASP A 82 -10.97 23.22 2.04
N GLN A 83 -10.48 24.18 1.22
CA GLN A 83 -9.75 23.95 -0.05
C GLN A 83 -8.24 24.18 0.06
N GLY A 84 -7.69 24.21 1.28
CA GLY A 84 -6.36 24.80 1.51
C GLY A 84 -5.15 23.86 1.62
N VAL A 85 -5.29 22.53 1.56
CA VAL A 85 -4.15 21.66 1.91
C VAL A 85 -3.88 20.59 0.85
N ASP A 86 -2.76 20.76 0.15
CA ASP A 86 -2.20 19.81 -0.80
C ASP A 86 -1.48 18.69 -0.01
N LEU A 87 -2.26 17.81 0.64
CA LEU A 87 -1.75 16.68 1.45
C LEU A 87 -1.33 15.45 0.61
N TYR A 88 -1.23 15.59 -0.72
CA TYR A 88 -1.01 14.44 -1.63
C TYR A 88 0.44 13.90 -1.64
N ASN A 89 1.34 14.49 -0.86
CA ASN A 89 2.73 14.07 -0.71
C ASN A 89 2.98 13.30 0.59
N LEU A 90 2.16 12.29 0.88
CA LEU A 90 2.63 11.21 1.75
C LEU A 90 3.58 10.36 0.91
N ASP A 91 4.86 10.69 1.01
CA ASP A 91 5.96 9.83 0.58
C ASP A 91 5.96 8.62 1.53
N ILE A 92 5.02 7.69 1.31
CA ILE A 92 4.95 6.42 2.05
C ILE A 92 6.06 5.54 1.47
N THR A 93 7.29 5.87 1.82
CA THR A 93 8.38 4.90 1.85
C THR A 93 7.87 3.72 2.66
N ASN A 94 7.76 2.56 2.01
CA ASN A 94 7.32 1.34 2.69
C ASN A 94 8.40 0.93 3.71
N GLU A 95 8.43 1.50 4.91
CA GLU A 95 9.31 1.06 6.00
C GLU A 95 8.73 -0.15 6.75
N SER A 96 8.08 -1.07 6.04
CA SER A 96 7.73 -2.36 6.62
C SER A 96 8.95 -3.30 6.59
N GLY A 97 9.94 -3.04 7.45
CA GLY A 97 10.93 -4.04 7.87
C GLY A 97 12.40 -3.79 7.52
N PHE A 98 12.90 -2.56 7.57
CA PHE A 98 14.24 -2.24 7.10
C PHE A 98 15.02 -1.29 8.02
N ASP A 99 15.14 -1.65 9.31
CA ASP A 99 16.16 -1.08 10.21
C ASP A 99 17.55 -1.75 10.03
N SER A 100 17.71 -2.56 8.98
CA SER A 100 19.00 -3.08 8.53
C SER A 100 19.55 -2.24 7.37
N PRO A 101 20.88 -2.04 7.28
CA PRO A 101 21.53 -1.40 6.12
C PRO A 101 21.15 -2.01 4.77
N GLU A 102 20.89 -3.33 4.70
CA GLU A 102 20.33 -4.01 3.52
C GLU A 102 18.99 -3.43 3.05
N GLY A 103 18.20 -2.93 3.99
CA GLY A 103 16.84 -2.53 3.76
C GLY A 103 16.64 -1.15 3.18
N SER A 104 17.41 -0.19 3.70
CA SER A 104 17.53 1.13 3.09
C SER A 104 18.11 1.04 1.67
N TYR A 105 19.04 0.10 1.44
CA TYR A 105 19.56 -0.19 0.11
C TYR A 105 18.48 -0.74 -0.84
N GLN A 106 17.65 -1.69 -0.39
CA GLN A 106 16.54 -2.21 -1.19
C GLN A 106 15.48 -1.14 -1.53
N ILE A 107 15.18 -0.22 -0.62
CA ILE A 107 14.24 0.89 -0.88
C ILE A 107 14.79 1.84 -1.94
N GLN A 108 16.08 2.20 -1.87
CA GLN A 108 16.69 3.07 -2.88
C GLN A 108 16.69 2.44 -4.26
N GLU A 109 16.96 1.13 -4.36
CA GLU A 109 16.95 0.41 -5.63
C GLU A 109 15.53 0.26 -6.20
N ILE A 110 14.51 0.04 -5.35
CA ILE A 110 13.10 0.08 -5.78
C ILE A 110 12.73 1.47 -6.32
N SER A 111 13.11 2.54 -5.61
CA SER A 111 12.84 3.91 -6.04
C SER A 111 13.51 4.22 -7.38
N LYS A 112 14.78 3.84 -7.57
CA LYS A 112 15.49 3.97 -8.86
C LYS A 112 14.81 3.15 -9.97
N ALA A 113 14.37 1.94 -9.67
CA ALA A 113 13.65 1.11 -10.65
C ALA A 113 12.34 1.77 -11.09
N ILE A 114 11.60 2.42 -10.17
CA ILE A 114 10.40 3.21 -10.49
C ILE A 114 10.77 4.45 -11.31
N GLU A 115 11.88 5.13 -11.00
CA GLU A 115 12.34 6.29 -11.77
C GLU A 115 12.72 5.95 -13.21
N ASN A 116 13.26 4.75 -13.43
CA ASN A 116 13.65 4.24 -14.75
C ASN A 116 12.48 3.77 -15.62
N LEU A 117 11.26 3.66 -15.06
CA LEU A 117 10.07 3.37 -15.86
C LEU A 117 9.82 4.48 -16.88
N ASN A 118 9.33 4.10 -18.06
CA ASN A 118 8.81 5.05 -19.03
C ASN A 118 7.76 5.97 -18.37
N LYS A 119 7.81 7.28 -18.66
CA LYS A 119 6.91 8.30 -18.08
C LYS A 119 5.43 7.90 -18.16
N ASP A 120 5.02 7.26 -19.26
CA ASP A 120 3.66 6.77 -19.47
C ASP A 120 3.21 5.71 -18.46
N LEU A 121 4.15 4.94 -17.91
CA LEU A 121 3.94 3.93 -16.88
C LEU A 121 4.20 4.49 -15.49
N LYS A 122 5.27 5.29 -15.34
CA LYS A 122 5.69 5.92 -14.08
C LYS A 122 4.58 6.78 -13.48
N ILE A 123 3.99 7.71 -14.25
CA ILE A 123 3.03 8.67 -13.69
C ILE A 123 1.77 7.97 -13.13
N PRO A 124 1.06 7.12 -13.89
CA PRO A 124 -0.08 6.39 -13.33
C PRO A 124 0.31 5.45 -12.18
N PHE A 125 1.48 4.82 -12.25
CA PHE A 125 1.94 3.92 -11.21
C PHE A 125 2.29 4.65 -9.91
N SER A 126 2.99 5.77 -9.98
CA SER A 126 3.28 6.62 -8.81
C SER A 126 2.00 7.12 -8.16
N MET A 127 1.02 7.61 -8.94
CA MET A 127 -0.28 8.02 -8.39
C MET A 127 -1.01 6.85 -7.71
N TYR A 128 -0.99 5.67 -8.32
CA TYR A 128 -1.58 4.48 -7.72
C TYR A 128 -0.88 4.09 -6.42
N VAL A 129 0.45 4.17 -6.38
CA VAL A 129 1.23 3.97 -5.16
C VAL A 129 0.86 5.03 -4.13
N SER A 130 0.69 6.31 -4.48
CA SER A 130 0.22 7.36 -3.57
C SER A 130 -1.24 7.18 -3.08
N GLY A 131 -1.97 6.18 -3.58
CA GLY A 131 -3.30 5.81 -3.08
C GLY A 131 -4.49 6.21 -3.94
N TYR A 132 -4.25 6.83 -5.10
CA TYR A 132 -5.34 7.18 -6.02
C TYR A 132 -6.06 5.93 -6.55
N LYS A 133 -7.39 6.01 -6.61
CA LYS A 133 -8.21 4.96 -7.26
C LYS A 133 -8.03 5.04 -8.77
N TYR A 134 -8.17 3.90 -9.46
CA TYR A 134 -8.04 3.84 -10.91
C TYR A 134 -8.89 4.88 -11.66
N ASN A 135 -10.12 5.14 -11.19
CA ASN A 135 -11.00 6.16 -11.77
C ASN A 135 -10.47 7.59 -11.55
N GLU A 136 -9.92 7.88 -10.37
CA GLU A 136 -9.36 9.21 -10.04
C GLU A 136 -8.11 9.48 -10.89
N ILE A 137 -7.28 8.45 -11.13
CA ILE A 137 -6.12 8.55 -12.03
C ILE A 137 -6.58 8.75 -13.49
N ALA A 138 -7.60 8.02 -13.92
CA ALA A 138 -8.17 8.14 -15.26
C ALA A 138 -8.69 9.55 -15.52
N GLU A 139 -9.44 10.13 -14.58
CA GLU A 139 -9.93 11.50 -14.63
C GLU A 139 -8.79 12.52 -14.64
N LYS A 140 -7.85 12.41 -13.69
CA LYS A 140 -6.74 13.38 -13.54
C LYS A 140 -5.77 13.37 -14.71
N LEU A 141 -5.58 12.24 -15.39
CA LEU A 141 -4.72 12.12 -16.57
C LEU A 141 -5.48 12.23 -17.90
N GLY A 142 -6.81 12.33 -17.88
CA GLY A 142 -7.63 12.31 -19.10
C GLY A 142 -7.51 11.00 -19.91
N LEU A 143 -7.25 9.88 -19.23
CA LEU A 143 -7.03 8.57 -19.84
C LEU A 143 -8.23 7.63 -19.63
N PRO A 144 -8.52 6.71 -20.56
CA PRO A 144 -9.50 5.66 -20.32
C PRO A 144 -9.11 4.77 -19.13
N LEU A 145 -10.10 4.33 -18.34
CA LEU A 145 -9.87 3.46 -17.18
C LEU A 145 -9.09 2.18 -17.53
N GLY A 146 -9.39 1.59 -18.70
CA GLY A 146 -8.66 0.42 -19.21
C GLY A 146 -7.18 0.70 -19.44
N THR A 147 -6.84 1.90 -19.93
CA THR A 147 -5.47 2.36 -20.17
C THR A 147 -4.72 2.57 -18.86
N VAL A 148 -5.38 3.11 -17.83
CA VAL A 148 -4.75 3.24 -16.50
C VAL A 148 -4.45 1.86 -15.91
N LYS A 149 -5.41 0.92 -15.97
CA LYS A 149 -5.21 -0.45 -15.49
C LYS A 149 -4.06 -1.15 -16.22
N SER A 150 -4.00 -1.03 -17.55
CA SER A 150 -2.94 -1.65 -18.34
C SER A 150 -1.57 -1.02 -18.05
N ARG A 151 -1.46 0.31 -17.97
CA ARG A 151 -0.21 1.01 -17.63
C ARG A 151 0.32 0.61 -16.25
N ILE A 152 -0.53 0.54 -15.23
CA ILE A 152 -0.14 0.08 -13.88
C ILE A 152 0.28 -1.40 -13.91
N PHE A 153 -0.40 -2.24 -14.68
CA PHE A 153 -0.03 -3.65 -14.83
C PHE A 153 1.35 -3.82 -15.51
N PHE A 154 1.62 -3.07 -16.57
CA PHE A 154 2.91 -3.10 -17.26
C PHE A 154 4.03 -2.53 -16.40
N ALA A 155 3.78 -1.44 -15.66
CA ALA A 155 4.72 -0.91 -14.67
C ALA A 155 5.13 -1.98 -13.65
N ARG A 156 4.16 -2.74 -13.12
CA ARG A 156 4.44 -3.87 -12.20
C ARG A 156 5.28 -4.96 -12.84
N GLN A 157 4.99 -5.36 -14.07
CA GLN A 157 5.78 -6.39 -14.77
C GLN A 157 7.22 -5.93 -15.01
N GLU A 158 7.41 -4.68 -15.39
CA GLU A 158 8.73 -4.12 -15.66
C GLU A 158 9.55 -4.05 -14.38
N LEU A 159 8.97 -3.51 -13.30
CA LEU A 159 9.60 -3.51 -11.97
C LEU A 159 9.92 -4.93 -11.48
N GLN A 160 9.02 -5.88 -11.69
CA GLN A 160 9.25 -7.28 -11.30
C GLN A 160 10.43 -7.89 -12.07
N LYS A 161 10.66 -7.51 -13.34
CA LYS A 161 11.82 -7.97 -14.11
C LYS A 161 13.12 -7.32 -13.62
N THR A 162 13.09 -6.02 -13.35
CA THR A 162 14.26 -5.26 -12.89
C THR A 162 14.68 -5.67 -11.47
N LEU A 163 13.71 -6.03 -10.63
CA LEU A 163 13.93 -6.38 -9.23
C LEU A 163 13.98 -7.90 -8.98
N LYS A 164 14.10 -8.72 -10.02
CA LYS A 164 14.08 -10.20 -9.92
C LYS A 164 15.17 -10.79 -9.03
N ASP A 165 16.28 -10.06 -8.89
CA ASP A 165 17.46 -10.48 -8.14
C ASP A 165 17.37 -10.15 -6.63
N TYR A 166 16.32 -9.41 -6.23
CA TYR A 166 16.02 -9.10 -4.83
C TYR A 166 14.92 -10.03 -4.34
N ARG A 167 15.29 -11.26 -3.98
CA ARG A 167 14.39 -12.28 -3.41
C ARG A 167 14.63 -12.50 -1.94
#